data_AF-A0AAP0EBN5-F1
#
_entry.id   AF-A0AAP0EBN5-F1
#
_cell.length_a   1.000
_cell.length_b   1.000
_cell.length_c   1.000
_cell.angle_alpha   90.00
_cell.angle_beta   90.00
_cell.angle_gamma   90.00
#
_symmetry.space_group_name_H-M   'P 1'
#
loop_
_entity.id
_entity.type
_entity.pdbx_description
1 polymer ?
#
loop_
_entity_poly.entity_id
_entity_poly.type
_entity_poly.pdbx_seq_one_letter_code
_entity_poly.pdbx_strand_id
1 'polypeptide(L)'
;MGSYSIASNDNEQVNNKQIIFCDYISGFPKETDFVLKTSTIRLKLPRGSNGVLVKNLYLSCDAYMRFRMTKGGNSVVSAFKPGSPMVGYGVARVLDSGSQEMKKGDVVWGFTGWEEYSFITDTKSLVTIKYTDVPLSYYAGILGKAGMTAYAGFHEICSPKKGEYVFVSAAAGAVGQLVGQFAMLMGCYVVGCAGSNEKVHLLKNKLMFHEAFNYNEEHNLDAALKRYFPKGIDIYFENVGGEMIDAVLLNMRRNGRIAMCGAISQYNLDQPYGVKNLSCIISKSIRMEGFVVFIMIINCSPIHTRREDCVHGRCCGGT
;
A
#
# COMPACT_ATOMS: atom_id res chain seq x y z
N MET A 1 -56.14 -13.09 -0.52
CA MET A 1 -54.83 -13.14 -1.20
C MET A 1 -53.77 -13.27 -0.12
N GLY A 2 -53.21 -14.48 0.05
CA GLY A 2 -52.25 -14.78 1.10
C GLY A 2 -50.89 -14.15 0.79
N SER A 3 -50.40 -13.32 1.72
CA SER A 3 -49.05 -12.78 1.73
C SER A 3 -48.04 -13.90 2.02
N TYR A 4 -47.24 -14.27 1.02
CA TYR A 4 -46.01 -15.03 1.24
C TYR A 4 -44.98 -14.11 1.90
N SER A 5 -44.94 -14.13 3.22
CA SER A 5 -43.78 -13.67 3.99
C SER A 5 -42.70 -14.73 3.86
N ILE A 6 -41.68 -14.48 3.04
CA ILE A 6 -40.43 -15.23 3.10
C ILE A 6 -39.71 -14.73 4.35
N ALA A 7 -39.89 -15.44 5.46
CA ALA A 7 -39.05 -15.25 6.63
C ALA A 7 -37.61 -15.54 6.21
N SER A 8 -36.76 -14.51 6.13
CA SER A 8 -35.33 -14.70 5.97
C SER A 8 -34.82 -15.47 7.18
N ASN A 9 -34.08 -16.54 6.92
CA ASN A 9 -33.53 -17.41 7.95
C ASN A 9 -32.36 -16.69 8.66
N ASP A 10 -32.68 -15.70 9.48
CA ASP A 10 -31.72 -14.78 10.15
C ASP A 10 -30.84 -15.47 11.21
N ASN A 11 -30.70 -16.79 11.19
CA ASN A 11 -29.89 -17.57 12.14
C ASN A 11 -29.07 -18.67 11.45
N GLU A 12 -28.87 -18.55 10.13
CA GLU A 12 -28.14 -19.55 9.34
C GLU A 12 -26.68 -19.66 9.82
N GLN A 13 -26.29 -20.86 10.23
CA GLN A 13 -24.91 -21.22 10.48
C GLN A 13 -24.33 -21.77 9.18
N VAL A 14 -23.28 -21.12 8.68
CA VAL A 14 -22.65 -21.46 7.40
C VAL A 14 -21.20 -21.86 7.62
N ASN A 15 -20.63 -22.56 6.64
CA ASN A 15 -19.19 -22.78 6.58
C ASN A 15 -18.45 -21.46 6.33
N ASN A 16 -17.27 -21.33 6.92
CA ASN A 16 -16.39 -20.19 6.77
C ASN A 16 -14.95 -20.70 6.60
N LYS A 17 -14.45 -20.72 5.37
CA LYS A 17 -13.04 -21.01 5.08
C LYS A 17 -12.17 -19.86 5.56
N GLN A 18 -11.02 -20.21 6.13
CA GLN A 18 -10.08 -19.27 6.75
C GLN A 18 -8.65 -19.68 6.40
N ILE A 19 -7.78 -18.71 6.12
CA ILE A 19 -6.34 -18.92 6.05
C ILE A 19 -5.76 -18.61 7.43
N ILE A 20 -5.36 -19.66 8.14
CA ILE A 20 -4.83 -19.58 9.50
C ILE A 20 -3.33 -19.39 9.46
N PHE A 21 -2.83 -18.44 10.24
CA PHE A 21 -1.40 -18.27 10.49
C PHE A 21 -0.92 -19.29 11.51
N CYS A 22 -0.04 -20.21 11.13
CA CYS A 22 0.32 -21.37 11.96
C CYS A 22 1.19 -20.97 13.16
N ASP A 23 2.33 -20.33 12.91
CA ASP A 23 3.28 -19.88 13.93
C ASP A 23 4.14 -18.74 13.38
N TYR A 24 4.92 -18.09 14.25
CA TYR A 24 5.83 -17.01 13.86
C TYR A 24 6.90 -17.47 12.88
N ILE A 25 7.21 -16.59 11.92
CA ILE A 25 8.13 -16.87 10.82
C ILE A 25 9.46 -16.16 11.04
N SER A 26 10.55 -16.92 10.91
CA SER A 26 11.90 -16.42 10.66
C SER A 26 12.25 -16.57 9.18
N GLY A 27 13.01 -15.61 8.63
CA GLY A 27 13.37 -15.63 7.21
C GLY A 27 12.19 -15.47 6.26
N PHE A 28 12.20 -16.20 5.14
CA PHE A 28 11.17 -16.12 4.10
C PHE A 28 9.93 -16.94 4.47
N PRO A 29 8.72 -16.38 4.30
CA PRO A 29 7.49 -17.12 4.50
C PRO A 29 7.32 -18.20 3.42
N LYS A 30 6.74 -19.34 3.82
CA LYS A 30 6.41 -20.49 2.99
C LYS A 30 4.91 -20.74 3.05
N GLU A 31 4.36 -21.41 2.05
CA GLU A 31 2.94 -21.78 2.04
C GLU A 31 2.55 -22.62 3.27
N THR A 32 3.47 -23.47 3.76
CA THR A 32 3.28 -24.30 4.96
C THR A 32 3.15 -23.52 6.26
N ASP A 33 3.51 -22.23 6.27
CA ASP A 33 3.32 -21.35 7.43
C ASP A 33 1.84 -20.93 7.58
N PHE A 34 1.01 -21.30 6.61
CA PHE A 34 -0.43 -21.05 6.59
C PHE A 34 -1.20 -22.35 6.36
N VAL A 35 -2.41 -22.43 6.91
CA VAL A 35 -3.29 -23.58 6.67
C VAL A 35 -4.71 -23.12 6.34
N LEU A 36 -5.28 -23.68 5.27
CA LEU A 36 -6.69 -23.53 4.96
C LEU A 36 -7.51 -24.38 5.94
N LYS A 37 -8.36 -23.72 6.74
CA LYS A 37 -9.27 -24.38 7.68
C LYS A 37 -10.71 -23.95 7.39
N THR A 38 -11.65 -24.87 7.52
CA THR A 38 -13.07 -24.55 7.50
C THR A 38 -13.60 -24.51 8.92
N SER A 39 -14.12 -23.36 9.34
CA SER A 39 -14.90 -23.20 10.57
C SER A 39 -16.38 -22.97 10.23
N THR A 40 -17.20 -22.67 11.23
CA THR A 40 -18.58 -22.26 11.02
C THR A 40 -18.83 -20.91 11.67
N ILE A 41 -19.72 -20.12 11.08
CA ILE A 41 -20.10 -18.80 11.56
C ILE A 41 -21.61 -18.62 11.45
N ARG A 42 -22.21 -17.90 12.39
CA ARG A 42 -23.63 -17.51 12.30
C ARG A 42 -23.73 -16.19 11.54
N LEU A 43 -24.65 -16.11 10.59
CA LEU A 43 -24.86 -14.90 9.78
C LEU A 43 -25.71 -13.83 10.50
N LYS A 44 -25.42 -13.63 11.79
CA LYS A 44 -26.09 -12.65 12.66
C LYS A 44 -25.14 -12.15 13.72
N LEU A 45 -25.18 -10.85 13.97
CA LEU A 45 -24.41 -10.24 15.03
C LEU A 45 -24.88 -10.72 16.41
N PRO A 46 -23.94 -10.85 17.38
CA PRO A 46 -24.32 -10.99 18.78
C PRO A 46 -25.21 -9.82 19.23
N ARG A 47 -26.26 -10.11 20.01
CA ARG A 47 -27.16 -9.07 20.53
C ARG A 47 -26.37 -8.02 21.32
N GLY A 48 -26.62 -6.74 21.03
CA GLY A 48 -25.94 -5.61 21.68
C GLY A 48 -24.54 -5.31 21.15
N SER A 49 -24.08 -6.00 20.09
CA SER A 49 -22.83 -5.64 19.42
C SER A 49 -22.99 -4.33 18.65
N ASN A 50 -21.98 -3.45 18.74
CA ASN A 50 -21.85 -2.26 17.88
C ASN A 50 -20.98 -2.52 16.64
N GLY A 51 -20.59 -3.77 16.40
CA GLY A 51 -19.74 -4.18 15.29
C GLY A 51 -20.53 -4.39 13.99
N VAL A 52 -19.84 -4.97 13.01
CA VAL A 52 -20.44 -5.38 11.73
C VAL A 52 -20.05 -6.83 11.39
N LEU A 53 -20.99 -7.58 10.85
CA LEU A 53 -20.73 -8.86 10.20
C LEU A 53 -20.64 -8.60 8.70
N VAL A 54 -19.55 -9.04 8.09
CA VAL A 54 -19.30 -8.83 6.67
C VAL A 54 -19.03 -10.13 5.93
N LYS A 55 -19.35 -10.15 4.64
CA LYS A 55 -18.84 -11.12 3.66
C LYS A 55 -17.66 -10.50 2.93
N ASN A 56 -16.50 -11.14 3.00
CA ASN A 56 -15.30 -10.66 2.33
C ASN A 56 -15.38 -10.99 0.83
N LEU A 57 -15.05 -9.99 -0.01
CA LEU A 57 -15.14 -10.08 -1.48
C LEU A 57 -13.75 -10.12 -2.11
N TYR A 58 -12.84 -9.28 -1.61
CA TYR A 58 -11.47 -9.16 -2.09
C TYR A 58 -10.53 -8.95 -0.91
N LEU A 59 -9.31 -9.49 -1.01
CA LEU A 59 -8.25 -9.35 -0.02
C LEU A 59 -7.00 -8.81 -0.72
N SER A 60 -6.29 -7.89 -0.05
CA SER A 60 -4.99 -7.40 -0.51
C SER A 60 -3.86 -8.22 0.10
N CYS A 61 -2.82 -8.48 -0.70
CA CYS A 61 -1.55 -9.03 -0.26
C CYS A 61 -0.52 -7.90 -0.23
N ASP A 62 -0.29 -7.33 0.95
CA ASP A 62 0.59 -6.18 1.12
C ASP A 62 1.92 -6.58 1.78
N ALA A 63 3.02 -6.01 1.30
CA ALA A 63 4.37 -6.29 1.78
C ALA A 63 4.56 -6.14 3.30
N TYR A 64 3.88 -5.17 3.93
CA TYR A 64 3.99 -4.92 5.38
C TYR A 64 3.46 -6.09 6.23
N MET A 65 2.60 -6.95 5.66
CA MET A 65 2.05 -8.10 6.37
C MET A 65 3.16 -9.04 6.86
N ARG A 66 4.31 -9.06 6.17
CA ARG A 66 5.48 -9.84 6.60
C ARG A 66 5.97 -9.45 7.99
N PHE A 67 5.97 -8.17 8.34
CA PHE A 67 6.39 -7.73 9.68
C PHE A 67 5.47 -8.26 10.79
N ARG A 68 4.20 -8.46 10.47
CA ARG A 68 3.22 -9.02 11.41
C ARG A 68 3.42 -10.53 11.62
N MET A 69 4.14 -11.21 10.73
CA MET A 69 4.45 -12.63 10.88
C MET A 69 5.62 -12.89 11.84
N THR A 70 6.35 -11.85 12.26
CA THR A 70 7.43 -11.97 13.25
C THR A 70 6.93 -11.72 14.66
N LYS A 71 7.42 -12.49 15.64
CA LYS A 71 7.07 -12.34 17.05
C LYS A 71 7.37 -10.91 17.52
N GLY A 72 6.37 -10.24 18.08
CA GLY A 72 6.48 -8.86 18.54
C GLY A 72 6.16 -7.79 17.48
N GLY A 73 6.06 -8.14 16.21
CA GLY A 73 5.72 -7.20 15.13
C GLY A 73 6.82 -6.16 14.89
N ASN A 74 6.43 -4.91 14.61
CA ASN A 74 7.35 -3.78 14.59
C ASN A 74 6.72 -2.53 15.25
N SER A 75 7.39 -1.38 15.17
CA SER A 75 6.93 -0.12 15.78
C SER A 75 5.61 0.45 15.21
N VAL A 76 5.11 -0.08 14.09
CA VAL A 76 3.93 0.43 13.37
C VAL A 76 2.79 -0.57 13.35
N VAL A 77 3.08 -1.87 13.29
CA VAL A 77 2.07 -2.93 13.18
C VAL A 77 2.28 -4.03 14.21
N SER A 78 1.18 -4.42 14.87
CA SER A 78 1.16 -5.53 15.81
C SER A 78 1.31 -6.88 15.09
N ALA A 79 1.95 -7.83 15.76
CA ALA A 79 2.10 -9.19 15.27
C ALA A 79 0.74 -9.86 15.06
N PHE A 80 0.67 -10.79 14.10
CA PHE A 80 -0.41 -11.75 14.00
C PHE A 80 -0.38 -12.69 15.20
N LYS A 81 -1.55 -13.24 15.50
CA LYS A 81 -1.71 -14.25 16.54
C LYS A 81 -1.65 -15.64 15.89
N PRO A 82 -0.66 -16.49 16.22
CA PRO A 82 -0.66 -17.89 15.81
C PRO A 82 -1.98 -18.60 16.11
N GLY A 83 -2.40 -19.50 15.22
CA GLY A 83 -3.66 -20.22 15.27
C GLY A 83 -4.91 -19.39 14.94
N SER A 84 -4.75 -18.12 14.54
CA SER A 84 -5.86 -17.23 14.15
C SER A 84 -5.87 -16.97 12.64
N PRO A 85 -7.01 -16.57 12.05
CA PRO A 85 -7.03 -16.11 10.67
C PRO A 85 -6.05 -14.97 10.44
N MET A 86 -5.40 -14.98 9.28
CA MET A 86 -4.64 -13.84 8.77
C MET A 86 -5.57 -12.62 8.67
N VAL A 87 -5.02 -11.41 8.86
CA VAL A 87 -5.81 -10.16 8.79
C VAL A 87 -5.07 -9.16 7.91
N GLY A 88 -5.78 -8.52 6.99
CA GLY A 88 -5.21 -7.56 6.05
C GLY A 88 -6.27 -6.60 5.54
N TYR A 89 -5.86 -5.75 4.59
CA TYR A 89 -6.83 -4.91 3.88
C TYR A 89 -7.70 -5.75 2.97
N GLY A 90 -8.99 -5.42 2.91
CA GLY A 90 -9.93 -6.07 2.02
C GLY A 90 -11.14 -5.20 1.72
N VAL A 91 -11.97 -5.72 0.82
CA VAL A 91 -13.26 -5.17 0.44
C VAL A 91 -14.33 -6.18 0.83
N ALA A 92 -15.37 -5.69 1.48
CA ALA A 92 -16.36 -6.51 2.17
C ALA A 92 -17.77 -5.94 1.98
N ARG A 93 -18.78 -6.81 2.05
CA ARG A 93 -20.20 -6.41 2.07
C ARG A 93 -20.79 -6.66 3.45
N VAL A 94 -21.45 -5.65 4.02
CA VAL A 94 -22.12 -5.75 5.31
C VAL A 94 -23.35 -6.65 5.20
N LEU A 95 -23.41 -7.69 6.02
CA LEU A 95 -24.54 -8.62 6.11
C LEU A 95 -25.47 -8.30 7.27
N ASP A 96 -24.88 -7.86 8.38
CA ASP A 96 -25.59 -7.44 9.59
C ASP A 96 -24.76 -6.37 10.31
N SER A 97 -25.42 -5.40 10.93
CA SER A 97 -24.75 -4.21 11.50
C SER A 97 -25.41 -3.76 12.79
N GLY A 98 -24.60 -3.57 13.82
CA GLY A 98 -24.95 -2.78 15.01
C GLY A 98 -24.29 -1.39 15.00
N SER A 99 -23.56 -1.05 13.94
CA SER A 99 -22.95 0.27 13.76
C SER A 99 -24.01 1.30 13.36
N GLN A 100 -23.85 2.54 13.82
CA GLN A 100 -24.68 3.67 13.38
C GLN A 100 -24.25 4.22 12.01
N GLU A 101 -23.02 3.93 11.57
CA GLU A 101 -22.42 4.49 10.36
C GLU A 101 -22.53 3.58 9.13
N MET A 102 -22.86 2.30 9.35
CA MET A 102 -22.91 1.26 8.31
C MET A 102 -24.21 0.47 8.42
N LYS A 103 -24.79 0.12 7.27
CA LYS A 103 -26.04 -0.66 7.17
C LYS A 103 -25.85 -1.91 6.33
N LYS A 104 -26.74 -2.88 6.51
CA LYS A 104 -26.79 -4.10 5.69
C LYS A 104 -26.85 -3.72 4.20
N GLY A 105 -26.01 -4.38 3.40
CA GLY A 105 -25.88 -4.13 1.97
C GLY A 105 -24.77 -3.16 1.59
N ASP A 106 -24.29 -2.32 2.52
CA ASP A 106 -23.16 -1.43 2.26
C ASP A 106 -21.91 -2.24 1.86
N VAL A 107 -21.10 -1.66 0.98
CA VAL A 107 -19.77 -2.16 0.65
C VAL A 107 -18.75 -1.29 1.37
N VAL A 108 -17.78 -1.93 2.01
CA VAL A 108 -16.77 -1.27 2.84
C VAL A 108 -15.38 -1.75 2.44
N TRP A 109 -14.37 -0.92 2.69
CA TRP A 109 -12.98 -1.36 2.65
C TRP A 109 -12.28 -1.02 3.97
N GLY A 110 -11.30 -1.85 4.35
CA GLY A 110 -10.56 -1.69 5.60
C GLY A 110 -9.95 -3.01 6.05
N PHE A 111 -9.59 -3.11 7.33
CA PHE A 111 -9.03 -4.35 7.88
C PHE A 111 -10.11 -5.42 8.03
N THR A 112 -9.85 -6.61 7.48
CA THR A 112 -10.72 -7.78 7.59
C THR A 112 -9.90 -9.08 7.63
N GLY A 113 -10.54 -10.18 8.02
CA GLY A 113 -9.91 -11.50 8.05
C GLY A 113 -9.73 -12.09 6.66
N TRP A 114 -8.70 -12.92 6.49
CA TRP A 114 -8.55 -13.81 5.35
C TRP A 114 -9.45 -15.02 5.51
N GLU A 115 -10.74 -14.76 5.35
CA GLU A 115 -11.84 -15.68 5.56
C GLU A 115 -13.05 -15.27 4.72
N GLU A 116 -14.06 -16.13 4.56
CA GLU A 116 -15.25 -15.80 3.77
C GLU A 116 -16.15 -14.77 4.47
N TYR A 117 -16.23 -14.83 5.79
CA TYR A 117 -17.03 -13.92 6.62
C TYR A 117 -16.25 -13.49 7.85
N SER A 118 -16.30 -12.19 8.18
CA SER A 118 -15.63 -11.62 9.34
C SER A 118 -16.61 -10.90 10.25
N PHE A 119 -16.44 -11.07 11.56
CA PHE A 119 -17.06 -10.22 12.57
C PHE A 119 -16.06 -9.16 13.00
N ILE A 120 -16.36 -7.89 12.68
CA ILE A 120 -15.46 -6.75 12.91
C ILE A 120 -16.05 -5.89 14.02
N THR A 121 -15.37 -5.86 15.16
CA THR A 121 -15.78 -5.09 16.34
C THR A 121 -15.33 -3.63 16.29
N ASP A 122 -14.15 -3.36 15.71
CA ASP A 122 -13.63 -2.00 15.53
C ASP A 122 -14.01 -1.47 14.14
N THR A 123 -15.17 -0.84 14.09
CA THR A 123 -15.75 -0.26 12.87
C THR A 123 -15.01 0.99 12.39
N LYS A 124 -14.19 1.64 13.22
CA LYS A 124 -13.41 2.83 12.83
C LYS A 124 -12.32 2.51 11.81
N SER A 125 -11.96 1.25 11.69
CA SER A 125 -11.00 0.75 10.70
C SER A 125 -11.61 0.55 9.31
N LEU A 126 -12.93 0.71 9.17
CA LEU A 126 -13.69 0.54 7.95
C LEU A 126 -14.13 1.87 7.36
N VAL A 127 -14.19 1.92 6.04
CA VAL A 127 -14.70 3.06 5.29
C VAL A 127 -15.74 2.55 4.30
N THR A 128 -16.95 3.12 4.37
CA THR A 128 -18.02 2.81 3.41
C THR A 128 -17.66 3.35 2.03
N ILE A 129 -17.72 2.47 1.03
CA ILE A 129 -17.49 2.79 -0.38
C ILE A 129 -18.74 3.47 -0.94
N LYS A 130 -18.57 4.74 -1.35
CA LYS A 130 -19.64 5.54 -1.97
C LYS A 130 -19.70 5.38 -3.49
N TYR A 131 -18.56 5.17 -4.14
CA TYR A 131 -18.44 5.08 -5.60
C TYR A 131 -18.30 3.62 -6.00
N THR A 132 -19.38 3.05 -6.52
CA THR A 132 -19.47 1.63 -6.93
C THR A 132 -19.56 1.45 -8.44
N ASP A 133 -19.40 2.53 -9.21
CA ASP A 133 -19.33 2.58 -10.67
C ASP A 133 -17.95 2.17 -11.23
N VAL A 134 -17.03 1.83 -10.34
CA VAL A 134 -15.71 1.25 -10.63
C VAL A 134 -15.61 -0.17 -10.07
N PRO A 135 -14.72 -1.03 -10.60
CA PRO A 135 -14.52 -2.38 -10.05
C PRO A 135 -14.17 -2.33 -8.56
N LEU A 136 -14.94 -3.04 -7.72
CA LEU A 136 -14.75 -3.00 -6.26
C LEU A 136 -13.34 -3.44 -5.83
N SER A 137 -12.68 -4.30 -6.60
CA SER A 137 -11.30 -4.71 -6.35
C SER A 137 -10.30 -3.55 -6.35
N TYR A 138 -10.62 -2.40 -6.97
CA TYR A 138 -9.75 -1.23 -6.97
C TYR A 138 -9.54 -0.65 -5.58
N TYR A 139 -10.49 -0.83 -4.66
CA TYR A 139 -10.36 -0.44 -3.26
C TYR A 139 -9.39 -1.32 -2.45
N ALA A 140 -8.96 -2.47 -3.00
CA ALA A 140 -7.83 -3.22 -2.45
C ALA A 140 -6.46 -2.68 -2.93
N GLY A 141 -6.43 -1.71 -3.85
CA GLY A 141 -5.21 -1.19 -4.47
C GLY A 141 -5.26 0.32 -4.71
N ILE A 142 -5.53 0.72 -5.96
CA ILE A 142 -5.45 2.13 -6.43
C ILE A 142 -6.40 3.09 -5.69
N LEU A 143 -7.59 2.65 -5.28
CA LEU A 143 -8.51 3.46 -4.47
C LEU A 143 -8.42 3.16 -2.97
N GLY A 144 -7.53 2.23 -2.59
CA GLY A 144 -7.28 1.84 -1.23
C GLY A 144 -5.91 2.29 -0.73
N LYS A 145 -5.32 1.47 0.13
CA LYS A 145 -4.08 1.79 0.83
C LYS A 145 -2.92 2.09 -0.12
N ALA A 146 -2.73 1.28 -1.16
CA ALA A 146 -1.60 1.44 -2.07
C ALA A 146 -1.66 2.77 -2.84
N GLY A 147 -2.84 3.18 -3.30
CA GLY A 147 -3.04 4.47 -3.96
C GLY A 147 -2.78 5.66 -3.03
N MET A 148 -3.28 5.59 -1.80
CA MET A 148 -3.00 6.63 -0.79
C MET A 148 -1.50 6.75 -0.49
N THR A 149 -0.79 5.62 -0.39
CA THR A 149 0.66 5.60 -0.18
C THR A 149 1.41 6.26 -1.35
N ALA A 150 1.03 5.93 -2.59
CA ALA A 150 1.62 6.53 -3.78
C ALA A 150 1.39 8.05 -3.81
N TYR A 151 0.15 8.49 -3.54
CA TYR A 151 -0.20 9.91 -3.54
C TYR A 151 0.56 10.68 -2.46
N ALA A 152 0.51 10.23 -1.20
CA ALA A 152 1.16 10.93 -0.10
C ALA A 152 2.69 10.94 -0.24
N GLY A 153 3.28 9.80 -0.56
CA GLY A 153 4.72 9.70 -0.75
C GLY A 153 5.22 10.58 -1.91
N PHE A 154 4.49 10.60 -3.03
CA PHE A 154 4.94 11.38 -4.17
C PHE A 154 4.65 12.87 -3.99
N HIS A 155 3.42 13.27 -3.70
CA HIS A 155 3.06 14.69 -3.66
C HIS A 155 3.55 15.40 -2.39
N GLU A 156 3.37 14.79 -1.22
CA GLU A 156 3.72 15.43 0.05
C GLU A 156 5.21 15.26 0.37
N ILE A 157 5.74 14.03 0.27
CA ILE A 157 7.13 13.75 0.66
C ILE A 157 8.12 14.16 -0.42
N CYS A 158 7.91 13.80 -1.70
CA CYS A 158 8.85 14.19 -2.76
C CYS A 158 8.71 15.65 -3.20
N SER A 159 7.56 16.29 -2.97
CA SER A 159 7.25 17.67 -3.42
C SER A 159 7.74 17.95 -4.86
N PRO A 160 7.27 17.17 -5.84
CA PRO A 160 7.80 17.14 -7.20
C PRO A 160 7.59 18.44 -7.97
N LYS A 161 8.53 18.74 -8.87
CA LYS A 161 8.47 19.86 -9.81
C LYS A 161 8.55 19.35 -11.25
N LYS A 162 7.88 20.05 -12.16
CA LYS A 162 7.96 19.78 -13.60
C LYS A 162 9.42 19.80 -14.07
N GLY A 163 9.78 18.82 -14.89
CA GLY A 163 11.13 18.67 -15.46
C GLY A 163 12.14 17.94 -14.56
N GLU A 164 11.74 17.49 -13.37
CA GLU A 164 12.61 16.70 -12.49
C GLU A 164 12.76 15.25 -12.97
N TYR A 165 13.90 14.64 -12.61
CA TYR A 165 14.25 13.25 -12.94
C TYR A 165 13.85 12.32 -11.78
N VAL A 166 12.90 11.41 -12.03
CA VAL A 166 12.29 10.53 -11.02
C VAL A 166 12.69 9.09 -11.28
N PHE A 167 13.26 8.43 -10.27
CA PHE A 167 13.49 6.99 -10.25
C PHE A 167 12.52 6.31 -9.29
N VAL A 168 11.96 5.16 -9.69
CA VAL A 168 11.04 4.36 -8.87
C VAL A 168 11.54 2.91 -8.81
N SER A 169 11.85 2.42 -7.61
CA SER A 169 12.14 1.00 -7.40
C SER A 169 10.85 0.19 -7.22
N ALA A 170 10.86 -1.10 -7.60
CA ALA A 170 9.65 -1.93 -7.68
C ALA A 170 8.51 -1.25 -8.47
N ALA A 171 8.86 -0.61 -9.59
CA ALA A 171 7.97 0.30 -10.32
C ALA A 171 6.71 -0.37 -10.88
N ALA A 172 6.76 -1.68 -11.17
CA ALA A 172 5.58 -2.42 -11.65
C ALA A 172 4.62 -2.86 -10.50
N GLY A 173 4.96 -2.58 -9.24
CA GLY A 173 4.13 -2.91 -8.08
C GLY A 173 2.93 -1.97 -7.91
N ALA A 174 2.07 -2.26 -6.92
CA ALA A 174 0.84 -1.51 -6.67
C ALA A 174 1.08 -0.01 -6.40
N VAL A 175 2.11 0.33 -5.61
CA VAL A 175 2.49 1.73 -5.32
C VAL A 175 3.28 2.32 -6.48
N GLY A 176 4.34 1.63 -6.93
CA GLY A 176 5.28 2.15 -7.93
C GLY A 176 4.63 2.54 -9.26
N GLN A 177 3.64 1.78 -9.72
CA GLN A 177 2.97 2.07 -10.99
C GLN A 177 2.18 3.38 -10.95
N LEU A 178 1.65 3.74 -9.78
CA LEU A 178 0.90 4.97 -9.57
C LEU A 178 1.84 6.15 -9.43
N VAL A 179 2.92 5.99 -8.65
CA VAL A 179 3.97 7.01 -8.51
C VAL A 179 4.52 7.42 -9.87
N GLY A 180 4.83 6.45 -10.73
CA GLY A 180 5.33 6.75 -12.06
C GLY A 180 4.33 7.52 -12.91
N GLN A 181 3.05 7.10 -12.91
CA GLN A 181 2.01 7.83 -13.64
C GLN A 181 1.79 9.25 -13.09
N PHE A 182 1.80 9.44 -11.76
CA PHE A 182 1.74 10.78 -11.16
C PHE A 182 2.93 11.63 -11.59
N ALA A 183 4.14 11.08 -11.60
CA ALA A 183 5.33 11.79 -12.05
C ALA A 183 5.24 12.20 -13.53
N MET A 184 4.76 11.31 -14.39
CA MET A 184 4.52 11.60 -15.80
C MET A 184 3.51 12.75 -15.97
N LEU A 185 2.38 12.70 -15.26
CA LEU A 185 1.35 13.74 -15.28
C LEU A 185 1.85 15.10 -14.76
N MET A 186 2.85 15.10 -13.88
CA MET A 186 3.53 16.31 -13.41
C MET A 186 4.61 16.83 -14.37
N GLY A 187 4.83 16.15 -15.50
CA GLY A 187 5.83 16.52 -16.49
C GLY A 187 7.26 16.24 -16.03
N CYS A 188 7.46 15.20 -15.21
CA CYS A 188 8.77 14.69 -14.86
C CYS A 188 9.28 13.67 -15.89
N TYR A 189 10.60 13.49 -15.94
CA TYR A 189 11.21 12.33 -16.62
C TYR A 189 11.25 11.14 -15.65
N VAL A 190 10.76 9.97 -16.07
CA VAL A 190 10.47 8.86 -15.15
C VAL A 190 11.13 7.57 -15.63
N VAL A 191 11.93 6.96 -14.76
CA VAL A 191 12.54 5.64 -14.99
C VAL A 191 12.15 4.69 -13.86
N GLY A 192 11.84 3.44 -14.20
CA GLY A 192 11.48 2.41 -13.23
C GLY A 192 12.39 1.19 -13.32
N CYS A 193 12.56 0.46 -12.22
CA CYS A 193 13.12 -0.89 -12.27
C CYS A 193 12.09 -1.94 -11.82
N ALA A 194 12.21 -3.14 -12.39
CA ALA A 194 11.44 -4.32 -12.01
C ALA A 194 12.28 -5.60 -12.15
N GLY A 195 11.77 -6.73 -11.65
CA GLY A 195 12.52 -7.99 -11.59
C GLY A 195 12.35 -8.93 -12.78
N SER A 196 11.67 -8.50 -13.85
CA SER A 196 11.49 -9.31 -15.07
C SER A 196 11.27 -8.42 -16.30
N ASN A 197 11.64 -8.93 -17.47
CA ASN A 197 11.43 -8.23 -18.75
C ASN A 197 9.96 -8.00 -19.09
N GLU A 198 9.06 -8.89 -18.66
CA GLU A 198 7.62 -8.67 -18.77
C GLU A 198 7.17 -7.41 -18.00
N LYS A 199 7.67 -7.23 -16.78
CA LYS A 199 7.37 -6.04 -15.97
C LYS A 199 8.01 -4.78 -16.55
N VAL A 200 9.19 -4.89 -17.15
CA VAL A 200 9.82 -3.78 -17.89
C VAL A 200 8.97 -3.38 -19.10
N HIS A 201 8.47 -4.36 -19.85
CA HIS A 201 7.58 -4.13 -20.98
C HIS A 201 6.27 -3.45 -20.55
N LEU A 202 5.68 -3.92 -19.44
CA LEU A 202 4.51 -3.28 -18.83
C LEU A 202 4.77 -1.80 -18.50
N LEU A 203 5.93 -1.49 -17.89
CA LEU A 203 6.31 -0.13 -17.52
C LEU A 203 6.42 0.80 -18.72
N LYS A 204 7.10 0.36 -19.78
CA LYS A 204 7.30 1.19 -20.98
C LYS A 204 6.03 1.34 -21.82
N ASN A 205 5.27 0.25 -22.01
CA ASN A 205 4.23 0.23 -23.05
C ASN A 205 2.83 0.47 -22.53
N LYS A 206 2.52 0.07 -21.30
CA LYS A 206 1.18 0.29 -20.71
C LYS A 206 1.17 1.48 -19.76
N LEU A 207 2.21 1.61 -18.95
CA LEU A 207 2.32 2.68 -17.95
C LEU A 207 3.09 3.90 -18.47
N MET A 208 3.63 3.82 -19.69
CA MET A 208 4.28 4.91 -20.41
C MET A 208 5.43 5.56 -19.65
N PHE A 209 6.17 4.79 -18.84
CA PHE A 209 7.45 5.25 -18.29
C PHE A 209 8.41 5.56 -19.45
N HIS A 210 9.23 6.59 -19.29
CA HIS A 210 10.20 6.96 -20.31
C HIS A 210 11.20 5.83 -20.54
N GLU A 211 11.75 5.28 -19.44
CA GLU A 211 12.63 4.13 -19.49
C GLU A 211 12.34 3.15 -18.34
N ALA A 212 12.73 1.90 -18.54
CA ALA A 212 12.72 0.90 -17.48
C ALA A 212 13.76 -0.19 -17.73
N PHE A 213 14.21 -0.84 -16.65
CA PHE A 213 15.19 -1.93 -16.74
C PHE A 213 14.92 -3.07 -15.76
N ASN A 214 15.41 -4.26 -16.11
CA ASN A 214 15.35 -5.44 -15.27
C ASN A 214 16.56 -5.46 -14.33
N TYR A 215 16.37 -5.20 -13.04
CA TYR A 215 17.52 -5.10 -12.12
C TYR A 215 18.25 -6.44 -11.91
N ASN A 216 17.61 -7.58 -12.21
CA ASN A 216 18.24 -8.90 -12.11
C ASN A 216 19.25 -9.18 -13.23
N GLU A 217 19.22 -8.40 -14.32
CA GLU A 217 20.12 -8.54 -15.48
C GLU A 217 21.28 -7.53 -15.42
N GLU A 218 21.29 -6.63 -14.43
CA GLU A 218 22.34 -5.62 -14.29
C GLU A 218 23.45 -6.11 -13.35
N HIS A 219 24.67 -6.23 -13.87
CA HIS A 219 25.84 -6.55 -13.06
C HIS A 219 26.32 -5.38 -12.19
N ASN A 220 25.94 -4.15 -12.55
CA ASN A 220 26.33 -2.93 -11.85
C ASN A 220 25.18 -1.90 -11.90
N LEU A 221 24.51 -1.72 -10.76
CA LEU A 221 23.38 -0.80 -10.63
C LEU A 221 23.78 0.67 -10.80
N ASP A 222 24.98 1.09 -10.38
CA ASP A 222 25.46 2.47 -10.58
C ASP A 222 25.62 2.77 -12.08
N ALA A 223 26.23 1.85 -12.82
CA ALA A 223 26.36 1.96 -14.27
C ALA A 223 24.98 2.00 -14.95
N ALA A 224 24.06 1.13 -14.52
CA ALA A 224 22.68 1.10 -15.04
C ALA A 224 21.97 2.45 -14.84
N LEU A 225 22.01 3.00 -13.62
CA LEU A 225 21.39 4.28 -13.32
C LEU A 225 22.00 5.41 -14.15
N LYS A 226 23.32 5.46 -14.35
CA LYS A 226 23.97 6.47 -15.19
C LYS A 226 23.52 6.43 -16.65
N ARG A 227 23.22 5.24 -17.20
CA ARG A 227 22.71 5.12 -18.59
C ARG A 227 21.36 5.83 -18.75
N TYR A 228 20.48 5.73 -17.76
CA TYR A 228 19.14 6.31 -17.80
C TYR A 228 19.07 7.73 -17.21
N PHE A 229 20.02 8.10 -16.35
CA PHE A 229 20.10 9.38 -15.66
C PHE A 229 21.48 10.04 -15.84
N PRO A 230 21.87 10.43 -17.07
CA PRO A 230 23.17 11.06 -17.31
C PRO A 230 23.33 12.41 -16.58
N LYS A 231 22.21 13.04 -16.16
CA LYS A 231 22.18 14.28 -15.37
C LYS A 231 21.91 14.06 -13.88
N GLY A 232 21.81 12.79 -13.44
CA GLY A 232 21.45 12.37 -12.09
C GLY A 232 19.94 12.35 -11.81
N ILE A 233 19.60 11.96 -10.58
CA ILE A 233 18.24 11.73 -10.10
C ILE A 233 17.82 12.85 -9.12
N ASP A 234 16.69 13.51 -9.37
CA ASP A 234 16.14 14.52 -8.45
C ASP A 234 15.27 13.90 -7.35
N ILE A 235 14.52 12.85 -7.70
CA ILE A 235 13.59 12.16 -6.81
C ILE A 235 13.78 10.65 -6.93
N TYR A 236 13.93 9.98 -5.80
CA TYR A 236 13.85 8.54 -5.70
C TYR A 236 12.68 8.13 -4.82
N PHE A 237 11.74 7.37 -5.39
CA PHE A 237 10.69 6.72 -4.63
C PHE A 237 11.14 5.31 -4.25
N GLU A 238 11.49 5.13 -2.98
CA GLU A 238 12.17 3.94 -2.45
C GLU A 238 11.18 2.92 -1.88
N ASN A 239 11.09 1.75 -2.52
CA ASN A 239 10.26 0.61 -2.11
C ASN A 239 11.08 -0.65 -1.70
N VAL A 240 12.36 -0.70 -2.04
CA VAL A 240 13.22 -1.89 -2.07
C VAL A 240 14.37 -1.86 -1.07
N GLY A 241 15.12 -0.77 -0.95
CA GLY A 241 16.33 -0.68 -0.12
C GLY A 241 17.50 -1.50 -0.67
N GLY A 242 18.43 -1.88 0.21
CA GLY A 242 19.57 -2.75 -0.13
C GLY A 242 20.55 -2.10 -1.11
N GLU A 243 21.10 -2.86 -2.05
CA GLU A 243 22.11 -2.34 -2.98
C GLU A 243 21.59 -1.23 -3.91
N MET A 244 20.27 -1.22 -4.18
CA MET A 244 19.65 -0.19 -5.02
C MET A 244 19.81 1.19 -4.41
N ILE A 245 19.60 1.35 -3.09
CA ILE A 245 19.70 2.67 -2.46
C ILE A 245 21.15 3.18 -2.47
N ASP A 246 22.13 2.30 -2.30
CA ASP A 246 23.53 2.65 -2.39
C ASP A 246 23.92 3.14 -3.79
N ALA A 247 23.42 2.48 -4.84
CA ALA A 247 23.61 2.93 -6.22
C ALA A 247 22.90 4.26 -6.50
N VAL A 248 21.69 4.45 -5.97
CA VAL A 248 20.93 5.69 -6.15
C VAL A 248 21.62 6.87 -5.47
N LEU A 249 22.12 6.72 -4.24
CA LEU A 249 22.82 7.78 -3.51
C LEU A 249 23.99 8.36 -4.32
N LEU A 250 24.74 7.52 -5.05
CA LEU A 250 25.81 7.93 -5.95
C LEU A 250 25.30 8.73 -7.16
N ASN A 251 24.06 8.52 -7.59
CA ASN A 251 23.44 9.13 -8.78
C ASN A 251 22.45 10.26 -8.48
N MET A 252 22.15 10.52 -7.20
CA MET A 252 21.31 11.66 -6.81
C MET A 252 21.94 13.00 -7.22
N ARG A 253 21.09 13.96 -7.57
CA ARG A 253 21.42 15.37 -7.79
C ARG A 253 21.46 16.12 -6.46
N ARG A 254 22.08 17.30 -6.46
CA ARG A 254 22.07 18.19 -5.30
C ARG A 254 20.64 18.60 -4.95
N ASN A 255 20.30 18.62 -3.66
CA ASN A 255 18.95 18.85 -3.13
C ASN A 255 17.92 17.78 -3.55
N GLY A 256 18.40 16.60 -3.97
CA GLY A 256 17.53 15.49 -4.32
C GLY A 256 16.73 14.97 -3.12
N ARG A 257 15.62 14.28 -3.39
CA ARG A 257 14.73 13.75 -2.34
C ARG A 257 14.54 12.25 -2.49
N ILE A 258 14.51 11.55 -1.36
CA ILE A 258 14.23 10.13 -1.28
C ILE A 258 13.04 9.93 -0.35
N ALA A 259 11.91 9.48 -0.91
CA ALA A 259 10.76 9.07 -0.12
C ALA A 259 10.89 7.58 0.24
N MET A 260 11.18 7.31 1.51
CA MET A 260 11.35 5.96 2.05
C MET A 260 9.98 5.33 2.31
N CYS A 261 9.37 4.76 1.27
CA CYS A 261 8.08 4.08 1.33
C CYS A 261 8.22 2.65 1.87
N GLY A 262 9.30 1.94 1.49
CA GLY A 262 9.53 0.56 1.86
C GLY A 262 10.97 0.13 1.62
N ALA A 263 11.31 -1.04 2.12
CA ALA A 263 12.62 -1.65 1.94
C ALA A 263 12.48 -3.17 1.77
N ILE A 264 11.63 -3.61 0.83
CA ILE A 264 11.18 -5.02 0.73
C ILE A 264 12.32 -6.04 0.63
N SER A 265 13.48 -5.66 0.09
CA SER A 265 14.65 -6.55 0.02
C SER A 265 15.20 -6.95 1.39
N GLN A 266 14.85 -6.21 2.44
CA GLN A 266 15.37 -6.36 3.79
C GLN A 266 14.44 -7.19 4.71
N TYR A 267 13.18 -7.41 4.32
CA TYR A 267 12.13 -7.85 5.26
C TYR A 267 12.29 -9.30 5.75
N ASN A 268 13.04 -10.11 5.01
CA ASN A 268 13.23 -11.54 5.28
C ASN A 268 14.69 -11.88 5.65
N LEU A 269 15.54 -10.88 5.87
CA LEU A 269 16.96 -11.08 6.17
C LEU A 269 17.19 -11.08 7.69
N ASP A 270 17.99 -12.02 8.18
CA ASP A 270 18.44 -12.03 9.58
C ASP A 270 19.45 -10.90 9.84
N GLN A 271 20.28 -10.61 8.84
CA GLN A 271 21.26 -9.52 8.85
C GLN A 271 20.91 -8.53 7.73
N PRO A 272 20.33 -7.36 8.06
CA PRO A 272 20.02 -6.35 7.07
C PRO A 272 21.28 -5.82 6.37
N TYR A 273 21.10 -5.38 5.13
CA TYR A 273 22.14 -4.73 4.35
C TYR A 273 22.49 -3.37 4.96
N GLY A 274 23.78 -3.17 5.27
CA GLY A 274 24.31 -1.88 5.71
C GLY A 274 24.53 -0.94 4.52
N VAL A 275 23.78 0.17 4.48
CA VAL A 275 23.94 1.23 3.45
C VAL A 275 25.29 1.92 3.62
N LYS A 276 26.09 1.96 2.55
CA LYS A 276 27.50 2.39 2.57
C LYS A 276 27.71 3.84 2.16
N ASN A 277 26.83 4.38 1.31
CA ASN A 277 27.03 5.68 0.65
C ASN A 277 26.30 6.85 1.32
N LEU A 278 26.02 6.78 2.62
CA LEU A 278 25.29 7.82 3.36
C LEU A 278 25.99 9.20 3.33
N SER A 279 27.31 9.25 3.13
CA SER A 279 28.05 10.51 2.95
C SER A 279 27.53 11.35 1.77
N CYS A 280 26.90 10.73 0.77
CA CYS A 280 26.24 11.43 -0.34
C CYS A 280 25.09 12.33 0.13
N ILE A 281 24.43 12.00 1.24
CA ILE A 281 23.36 12.82 1.81
C ILE A 281 23.89 14.19 2.18
N ILE A 282 25.08 14.23 2.79
CA ILE A 282 25.75 15.46 3.21
C ILE A 282 26.24 16.21 1.97
N SER A 283 27.05 15.56 1.13
CA SER A 283 27.72 16.22 0.01
C SER A 283 26.76 16.75 -1.07
N LYS A 284 25.56 16.14 -1.18
CA LYS A 284 24.53 16.54 -2.14
C LYS A 284 23.30 17.17 -1.47
N SER A 285 23.31 17.39 -0.15
CA SER A 285 22.18 17.98 0.58
C SER A 285 20.84 17.25 0.31
N ILE A 286 20.87 15.91 0.31
CA ILE A 286 19.69 15.08 0.02
C ILE A 286 18.75 15.09 1.22
N ARG A 287 17.45 15.19 0.99
CA ARG A 287 16.45 14.86 2.01
C ARG A 287 16.02 13.40 1.84
N MET A 288 16.19 12.60 2.89
CA MET A 288 15.77 11.20 2.93
C MET A 288 14.78 11.03 4.06
N GLU A 289 13.52 10.71 3.73
CA GLU A 289 12.41 10.82 4.66
C GLU A 289 11.48 9.61 4.58
N GLY A 290 11.29 8.96 5.73
CA GLY A 290 10.29 7.90 5.90
C GLY A 290 8.92 8.46 6.19
N PHE A 291 7.91 7.80 5.66
CA PHE A 291 6.52 8.17 5.90
C PHE A 291 5.67 6.92 6.12
N VAL A 292 4.64 7.07 6.95
CA VAL A 292 3.66 6.02 7.21
C VAL A 292 2.29 6.60 6.91
N VAL A 293 1.68 6.15 5.81
CA VAL A 293 0.39 6.67 5.33
C VAL A 293 -0.71 6.58 6.39
N PHE A 294 -0.67 5.61 7.32
CA PHE A 294 -1.59 5.55 8.48
C PHE A 294 -1.54 6.82 9.32
N ILE A 295 -0.33 7.29 9.65
CA ILE A 295 -0.11 8.44 10.53
C ILE A 295 -0.43 9.74 9.79
N MET A 296 -0.07 9.83 8.51
CA MET A 296 -0.33 11.03 7.70
C MET A 296 -1.83 11.30 7.54
N ILE A 297 -2.66 10.26 7.36
CA ILE A 297 -4.11 10.42 7.25
C ILE A 297 -4.71 10.92 8.57
N ILE A 298 -4.25 10.41 9.71
CA ILE A 298 -4.75 10.83 11.03
C ILE A 298 -4.39 12.30 11.31
N ASN A 299 -3.21 12.75 10.91
CA ASN A 299 -2.74 14.11 11.14
C ASN A 299 -3.21 15.12 10.08
N CYS A 300 -3.73 14.65 8.93
CA CYS A 300 -4.40 15.51 7.98
C CYS A 300 -5.83 15.80 8.47
N SER A 301 -6.02 16.96 9.09
CA SER A 301 -7.35 17.58 9.15
C SER A 301 -7.97 17.64 7.74
N PRO A 302 -9.31 17.64 7.59
CA PRO A 302 -9.95 17.44 6.29
C PRO A 302 -9.34 18.36 5.24
N ILE A 303 -8.87 17.77 4.14
CA ILE A 303 -8.17 18.41 3.00
C ILE A 303 -9.06 19.47 2.26
N HIS A 304 -10.20 19.83 2.83
CA HIS A 304 -11.18 20.74 2.23
C HIS A 304 -10.83 22.23 2.28
N THR A 305 -9.73 22.67 2.91
CA THR A 305 -9.44 24.11 3.09
C THR A 305 -8.19 24.64 2.38
N ARG A 306 -7.51 23.89 1.51
CA ARG A 306 -6.30 24.40 0.81
C ARG A 306 -6.37 24.46 -0.72
N ARG A 307 -7.48 24.06 -1.35
CA ARG A 307 -7.59 24.07 -2.83
C ARG A 307 -8.38 25.23 -3.43
N GLU A 308 -9.08 26.04 -2.63
CA GLU A 308 -9.84 27.18 -3.19
C GLU A 308 -8.96 28.41 -3.51
N ASP A 309 -7.79 28.55 -2.86
CA ASP A 309 -6.92 29.72 -3.07
C ASP A 309 -6.08 29.65 -4.36
N CYS A 310 -5.85 28.47 -4.93
CA CYS A 310 -5.06 28.32 -6.16
C CYS A 310 -5.87 28.53 -7.46
N VAL A 311 -7.20 28.57 -7.40
CA VAL A 311 -8.05 28.75 -8.60
C VAL A 311 -8.33 30.23 -8.89
N HIS A 312 -8.07 31.15 -7.95
CA HIS A 312 -8.42 32.57 -8.07
C HIS A 312 -7.24 33.55 -8.12
N GLY A 313 -6.00 33.10 -8.38
CA GLY A 313 -4.91 34.00 -8.77
C GLY A 313 -4.61 35.14 -7.80
N ARG A 314 -4.78 34.95 -6.49
CA ARG A 314 -4.36 35.93 -5.49
C ARG A 314 -3.01 35.55 -4.89
N CYS A 315 -1.96 36.20 -5.40
CA CYS A 315 -0.73 36.39 -4.64
C CYS A 315 -1.06 37.16 -3.35
N CYS A 316 -0.88 36.53 -2.20
CA CYS A 316 -0.76 37.27 -0.94
C CYS A 316 0.74 37.36 -0.60
N GLY A 317 1.31 38.54 -0.79
CA GLY A 317 2.60 38.94 -0.23
C GLY A 317 2.45 39.48 1.19
N GLY A 318 3.57 39.50 1.92
CA GLY A 318 3.79 40.18 3.20
C GLY A 318 3.13 39.47 4.40
N THR A 319 3.81 39.18 5.50
CA THR A 319 4.99 39.80 6.14
C THR A 319 5.95 38.76 6.69
#